data_AF-A0A2A2QFY6-F1
#
_entry.id   AF-A0A2A2QFY6-F1
#
_cell.length_a   1.000
_cell.length_b   1.000
_cell.length_c   1.000
_cell.angle_alpha   90.00
_cell.angle_beta   90.00
_cell.angle_gamma   90.00
#
_symmetry.space_group_name_H-M   'P 1'
#
loop_
_entity.id
_entity.type
_entity.pdbx_description
1 polymer ?
#
loop_
_entity_poly.entity_id
_entity_poly.type
_entity_poly.pdbx_seq_one_letter_code
_entity_poly.pdbx_strand_id
1 'polypeptide(L)'
;EERLRVFLQAWRDKQPKLVAWAEENIPEGFAVFDLPEAYRRKLRTSNACETLNSRIKRRTRVVGLFPSEESLERLVTAVLVEISEAWESGKSYLKPEN
;
A
#
# COMPACT_ATOMS: atom_id res chain seq x y z
N GLU A 1 19.03 9.10 1.95
CA GLU A 1 19.18 10.48 2.48
C GLU A 1 20.00 11.41 1.59
N GLU A 2 21.21 11.02 1.15
CA GLU A 2 22.05 11.93 0.34
C GLU A 2 21.37 12.44 -0.94
N ARG A 3 20.67 11.57 -1.67
CA ARG A 3 19.88 11.96 -2.85
C ARG A 3 18.78 12.99 -2.55
N LEU A 4 18.19 12.94 -1.35
CA LEU A 4 17.20 13.92 -0.93
C LEU A 4 17.86 15.28 -0.73
N ARG A 5 19.02 15.34 -0.07
CA ARG A 5 19.76 16.60 0.12
C ARG A 5 20.10 17.26 -1.22
N VAL A 6 20.62 16.49 -2.18
CA VAL A 6 20.91 16.98 -3.53
C VAL A 6 19.64 17.52 -4.21
N PHE A 7 18.52 16.82 -4.09
CA PHE A 7 17.23 17.27 -4.61
C PHE A 7 16.77 18.59 -3.96
N LEU A 8 16.79 18.68 -2.63
CA LEU A 8 16.37 19.88 -1.90
C LEU A 8 17.23 21.09 -2.29
N GLN A 9 18.54 20.91 -2.45
CA GLN A 9 19.45 21.97 -2.87
C GLN A 9 19.16 22.43 -4.30
N ALA A 10 18.92 21.51 -5.24
CA ALA A 10 18.68 21.82 -6.64
C ALA A 10 17.39 22.63 -6.88
N TRP A 11 16.39 22.45 -6.02
CA TRP A 11 15.06 23.04 -6.20
C TRP A 11 14.71 24.15 -5.21
N ARG A 12 15.61 24.47 -4.26
CA ARG A 12 15.37 25.45 -3.19
C ARG A 12 14.82 26.78 -3.69
N ASP A 13 15.45 27.35 -4.72
CA ASP A 13 15.10 28.69 -5.21
C ASP A 13 13.92 28.68 -6.18
N LYS A 14 13.80 27.61 -6.99
CA LYS A 14 12.78 27.51 -8.04
C LYS A 14 11.42 27.06 -7.51
N GLN A 15 11.41 26.18 -6.51
CA GLN A 15 10.20 25.54 -5.98
C GLN A 15 10.26 25.37 -4.44
N PRO A 16 10.24 26.47 -3.67
CA PRO A 16 10.40 26.41 -2.21
C PRO A 16 9.30 25.60 -1.51
N LYS A 17 8.06 25.65 -2.02
CA LYS A 17 6.95 24.84 -1.46
C LYS A 17 7.18 23.33 -1.62
N LEU A 18 7.71 22.91 -2.77
CA LEU A 18 8.03 21.50 -3.03
C LEU A 18 9.15 21.03 -2.11
N VAL A 19 10.17 21.87 -1.91
CA VAL A 19 11.30 21.57 -1.02
C VAL A 19 10.84 21.42 0.43
N ALA A 20 10.02 22.35 0.93
CA ALA A 20 9.47 22.25 2.29
C ALA A 20 8.65 20.97 2.48
N TRP A 21 7.74 20.66 1.54
CA TRP A 21 6.98 19.41 1.58
C TRP A 21 7.89 18.18 1.53
N ALA A 22 8.89 18.18 0.64
CA ALA A 22 9.79 17.05 0.45
C ALA A 22 10.66 16.79 1.68
N GLU A 23 11.16 17.84 2.33
CA GLU A 23 11.96 17.75 3.55
C GLU A 23 11.16 17.17 4.72
N GLU A 24 9.89 17.52 4.84
CA GLU A 24 9.00 17.03 5.90
C GLU A 24 8.49 15.60 5.64
N ASN A 25 8.10 15.27 4.40
CA ASN A 25 7.30 14.07 4.12
C ASN A 25 8.12 12.90 3.54
N ILE A 26 9.17 13.16 2.75
CA ILE A 26 9.94 12.08 2.11
C ILE A 26 10.70 11.20 3.13
N PRO A 27 11.26 11.72 4.23
CA PRO A 27 11.99 10.89 5.20
C PRO A 27 11.17 9.72 5.75
N GLU A 28 9.86 9.89 5.98
CA GLU A 28 8.98 8.78 6.42
C GLU A 28 8.96 7.64 5.40
N GLY A 29 8.98 7.97 4.11
CA GLY A 29 9.03 6.98 3.03
C GLY A 29 10.33 6.16 2.98
N PHE A 30 11.38 6.56 3.70
CA PHE A 30 12.64 5.80 3.75
C PHE A 30 12.56 4.54 4.60
N ALA A 31 11.52 4.37 5.43
CA ALA A 31 11.29 3.13 6.19
C ALA A 31 11.26 1.87 5.29
N VAL A 32 10.91 2.02 4.00
CA VAL A 32 10.95 0.90 3.04
C VAL A 32 12.36 0.35 2.84
N PHE A 33 13.42 1.14 3.06
CA PHE A 33 14.80 0.69 2.88
C PHE A 33 15.27 -0.25 4.00
N ASP A 34 14.63 -0.23 5.17
CA ASP A 34 14.88 -1.17 6.26
C ASP A 34 14.34 -2.57 5.94
N LEU A 35 13.45 -2.68 4.95
CA LEU A 35 12.92 -3.96 4.49
C LEU A 35 13.93 -4.68 3.58
N PRO A 36 13.88 -6.02 3.52
CA PRO A 36 14.69 -6.80 2.58
C PRO A 36 14.43 -6.41 1.13
N GLU A 37 15.48 -6.42 0.30
CA GLU A 37 15.45 -5.88 -1.08
C GLU A 37 14.36 -6.54 -1.94
N ALA A 38 14.15 -7.84 -1.75
CA ALA A 38 13.12 -8.62 -2.44
C ALA A 38 11.71 -8.04 -2.26
N TYR A 39 11.44 -7.37 -1.13
CA TYR A 39 10.11 -6.85 -0.78
C TYR A 39 9.93 -5.38 -1.13
N ARG A 40 11.01 -4.58 -1.15
CA ARG A 40 10.97 -3.12 -1.36
C ARG A 40 10.15 -2.72 -2.58
N ARG A 41 10.33 -3.42 -3.71
CA ARG A 41 9.63 -3.10 -4.96
C ARG A 41 8.11 -3.12 -4.83
N LYS A 42 7.57 -4.05 -4.04
CA LYS A 42 6.12 -4.21 -3.81
C LYS A 42 5.64 -3.29 -2.69
N LEU A 43 6.41 -3.20 -1.59
CA LEU A 43 6.02 -2.48 -0.38
C LEU A 43 6.25 -0.96 -0.43
N ARG A 44 7.03 -0.45 -1.40
CA ARG A 44 7.18 1.00 -1.63
C ARG A 44 5.92 1.69 -2.19
N THR A 45 4.84 0.94 -2.43
CA THR A 45 3.61 1.44 -3.07
C THR A 45 2.38 0.97 -2.31
N SER A 46 1.28 1.70 -2.43
CA SER A 46 -0.05 1.34 -1.91
C SER A 46 -0.77 0.25 -2.72
N ASN A 47 -0.14 -0.31 -3.78
CA ASN A 47 -0.77 -1.24 -4.72
C ASN A 47 -1.45 -2.45 -4.06
N ALA A 48 -0.84 -3.00 -2.99
CA ALA A 48 -1.40 -4.12 -2.25
C ALA A 48 -2.75 -3.75 -1.62
N CYS A 49 -2.78 -2.62 -0.89
CA CYS A 49 -3.97 -2.09 -0.25
C CYS A 49 -5.04 -1.67 -1.26
N GLU A 50 -4.63 -1.02 -2.36
CA GLU A 50 -5.56 -0.62 -3.43
C GLU A 50 -6.20 -1.83 -4.11
N THR A 51 -5.42 -2.88 -4.37
CA THR A 51 -5.93 -4.14 -4.94
C THR A 51 -6.93 -4.79 -3.99
N LEU A 52 -6.60 -4.88 -2.70
CA LEU A 52 -7.47 -5.43 -1.66
C LEU A 52 -8.79 -4.65 -1.58
N ASN A 53 -8.71 -3.34 -1.42
CA ASN A 53 -9.86 -2.45 -1.33
C ASN A 53 -10.72 -2.50 -2.59
N SER A 54 -10.10 -2.62 -3.77
CA SER A 54 -10.84 -2.77 -5.03
C SER A 54 -11.63 -4.08 -5.09
N ARG A 55 -11.09 -5.19 -4.56
CA ARG A 55 -11.82 -6.47 -4.48
C ARG A 55 -13.01 -6.38 -3.54
N ILE A 56 -12.81 -5.81 -2.36
CA ILE A 56 -13.88 -5.57 -1.38
C ILE A 56 -14.98 -4.70 -2.02
N LYS A 57 -14.62 -3.54 -2.59
CA LYS A 57 -15.56 -2.63 -3.25
C LYS A 57 -16.37 -3.30 -4.37
N ARG A 58 -15.75 -4.18 -5.17
CA ARG A 58 -16.46 -4.89 -6.24
C ARG A 58 -17.53 -5.83 -5.70
N ARG A 59 -17.23 -6.57 -4.62
CA ARG A 59 -18.15 -7.53 -4.01
C ARG A 59 -19.28 -6.85 -3.24
N THR A 60 -18.97 -5.79 -2.49
CA THR A 60 -19.99 -5.02 -1.77
C THR A 60 -20.91 -4.24 -2.72
N ARG A 61 -20.40 -3.75 -3.85
CA ARG A 61 -21.20 -3.05 -4.86
C ARG A 61 -22.31 -3.91 -5.47
N VAL A 62 -22.12 -5.22 -5.59
CA VAL A 62 -23.17 -6.13 -6.11
C VAL A 62 -24.36 -6.22 -5.15
N VAL A 63 -24.10 -6.17 -3.84
CA VAL A 63 -25.16 -6.23 -2.82
C VAL A 63 -25.92 -4.89 -2.74
N GLY A 64 -25.22 -3.76 -2.85
CA GLY A 64 -25.80 -2.42 -2.86
C GLY A 64 -26.23 -1.93 -1.47
N LEU A 65 -27.11 -2.66 -0.78
CA LEU A 65 -27.58 -2.36 0.57
C LEU A 65 -27.49 -3.59 1.47
N PHE A 66 -26.96 -3.41 2.68
CA PHE A 66 -26.86 -4.47 3.68
C PHE A 66 -27.93 -4.30 4.76
N PRO A 67 -28.52 -5.40 5.26
CA PRO A 67 -29.55 -5.34 6.29
C PRO A 67 -28.99 -5.07 7.70
N SER A 68 -27.69 -5.30 7.91
CA SER A 68 -26.97 -5.01 9.16
C SER A 68 -25.47 -4.89 8.90
N GLU A 69 -24.74 -4.27 9.85
CA GLU A 69 -23.27 -4.21 9.82
C GLU A 69 -22.64 -5.60 9.82
N GLU A 70 -23.16 -6.52 10.63
CA GLU A 70 -22.71 -7.92 10.66
C GLU A 70 -22.81 -8.60 9.29
N SER A 71 -23.83 -8.27 8.50
CA SER A 71 -24.01 -8.84 7.16
C SER A 71 -22.95 -8.32 6.18
N LEU A 72 -22.54 -7.06 6.32
CA LEU A 72 -21.41 -6.49 5.58
C LEU A 72 -20.10 -7.13 6.03
N GLU A 73 -19.87 -7.22 7.33
CA GLU A 73 -18.68 -7.83 7.91
C GLU A 73 -18.50 -9.28 7.44
N ARG A 74 -19.57 -10.08 7.42
CA ARG A 74 -19.54 -11.46 6.89
C ARG A 74 -19.06 -11.50 5.44
N LEU A 75 -19.56 -10.62 4.57
CA LEU A 75 -19.13 -10.59 3.17
C LEU A 75 -17.68 -10.14 3.04
N VAL A 76 -17.27 -9.09 3.74
CA VAL A 76 -15.89 -8.59 3.71
C VAL A 76 -14.93 -9.67 4.20
N THR A 77 -15.27 -10.33 5.31
CA THR A 77 -14.48 -11.43 5.88
C THR A 77 -14.37 -12.58 4.89
N ALA A 78 -15.46 -12.99 4.24
CA ALA A 78 -15.42 -14.02 3.20
C ALA A 78 -14.45 -13.66 2.06
N VAL A 79 -14.44 -12.40 1.61
CA VAL A 79 -13.49 -11.93 0.58
C VAL A 79 -12.04 -12.00 1.08
N LEU A 80 -11.79 -11.67 2.35
CA LEU A 80 -10.45 -11.76 2.93
C LEU A 80 -9.99 -13.22 3.06
N VAL A 81 -10.88 -14.13 3.46
CA VAL A 81 -10.61 -15.58 3.51
C VAL A 81 -10.26 -16.12 2.13
N GLU A 82 -11.05 -15.80 1.09
CA GLU A 82 -10.74 -16.18 -0.31
C GLU A 82 -9.33 -15.73 -0.75
N ILE A 83 -8.89 -14.55 -0.30
CA ILE A 83 -7.55 -14.02 -0.60
C ILE A 83 -6.47 -14.75 0.20
N SER A 84 -6.72 -15.06 1.48
CA SER A 84 -5.81 -15.83 2.33
C SER A 84 -5.54 -17.22 1.76
N GLU A 85 -6.60 -17.95 1.41
CA GLU A 85 -6.50 -19.28 0.80
C GLU A 85 -5.71 -19.26 -0.53
N ALA A 86 -5.88 -18.19 -1.33
CA ALA A 86 -5.09 -18.00 -2.54
C ALA A 86 -3.60 -17.77 -2.24
N TRP A 87 -3.27 -17.10 -1.14
CA TRP A 87 -1.88 -16.89 -0.73
C TRP A 87 -1.24 -18.16 -0.20
N GLU A 88 -1.96 -18.95 0.59
CA GLU A 88 -1.52 -20.25 1.11
C GLU A 88 -1.25 -21.26 -0.02
N SER A 89 -2.02 -21.19 -1.12
CA SER A 89 -1.80 -22.00 -2.33
C SER A 89 -0.68 -21.49 -3.26
N GLY A 90 0.15 -20.55 -2.79
CA GLY A 90 1.35 -20.11 -3.50
C GLY A 90 1.17 -18.89 -4.41
N LYS A 91 -0.01 -18.26 -4.44
CA LYS A 91 -0.23 -16.95 -5.11
C LYS A 91 0.00 -15.78 -4.15
N SER A 92 0.91 -15.95 -3.18
CA SER A 92 1.18 -14.95 -2.14
C SER A 92 1.70 -13.64 -2.73
N TYR A 93 1.28 -12.52 -2.14
CA TYR A 93 1.72 -11.21 -2.59
C TYR A 93 3.21 -10.97 -2.30
N LEU A 94 3.68 -11.38 -1.11
CA LEU A 94 5.10 -11.46 -0.77
C LEU A 94 5.50 -12.92 -0.77
N LYS A 95 6.58 -13.25 -1.47
CA LYS A 95 7.17 -14.59 -1.41
C LYS A 95 8.13 -14.62 -0.22
N PRO A 96 8.21 -15.71 0.56
CA PRO A 96 9.27 -15.86 1.53
C PRO A 96 10.64 -15.73 0.85
N GLU A 97 11.59 -15.10 1.54
CA GLU A 97 12.99 -15.15 1.15
C GLU A 97 13.46 -16.61 1.25
N ASN A 98 14.02 -17.12 0.14
CA ASN A 98 14.68 -18.42 0.12
C ASN A 98 16.02 -18.33 0.83
#